data_AF-A0A525W0N6-F1
#
_entry.id   AF-A0A525W0N6-F1
#
_cell.length_a   1.000
_cell.length_b   1.000
_cell.length_c   1.000
_cell.angle_alpha   90.00
_cell.angle_beta   90.00
_cell.angle_gamma   90.00
#
_symmetry.space_group_name_H-M   'P 1'
#
loop_
_entity.id
_entity.type
_entity.pdbx_description
1 polymer ?
#
loop_
_entity_poly.entity_id
_entity_poly.type
_entity_poly.pdbx_seq_one_letter_code
_entity_poly.pdbx_strand_id
1 'polypeptide(L)'
;IYDFVKAHHHFSDPEWDGEPIEPEPKAESKPVPPTPLPVDGVREEPDEYVRKKRVKVKLADGKARTIQHMMVTTFWHPDGTPMSAQQFLEMLFGKLPEFFKNEAELRALWSSPDTRTKLLQGLAEKGFGAEQMAEMQRIIDAENSDLFDVLAHVAYALAPLTREERAVRAKLEISTHFNRKQQAFLDFVLAQYVKVGVEELAQDKLSPLLKLKYHNAIADAVADLGKPEEIGKVFAGFQKYLYQPQIQARP
;
A
#
# COMPACT_ATOMS: atom_id res chain seq x y z
N ILE A 1 -27.91 -7.99 -11.21
CA ILE A 1 -28.81 -6.87 -11.58
C ILE A 1 -29.60 -7.36 -12.77
N TYR A 2 -30.93 -7.44 -12.67
CA TYR A 2 -31.81 -7.89 -13.75
C TYR A 2 -32.27 -6.67 -14.56
N ASP A 3 -32.14 -6.72 -15.89
CA ASP A 3 -32.58 -5.66 -16.80
C ASP A 3 -34.09 -5.78 -17.03
N PHE A 4 -34.86 -4.91 -16.39
CA PHE A 4 -36.32 -4.86 -16.48
C PHE A 4 -36.84 -4.08 -17.70
N VAL A 5 -35.95 -3.41 -18.45
CA VAL A 5 -36.34 -2.54 -19.58
C VAL A 5 -35.85 -3.09 -20.92
N LYS A 6 -35.13 -4.22 -20.93
CA LYS A 6 -34.66 -4.90 -22.15
C LYS A 6 -33.94 -3.95 -23.13
N ALA A 7 -33.16 -3.01 -22.60
CA ALA A 7 -32.49 -1.98 -23.40
C ALA A 7 -31.48 -2.57 -24.40
N HIS A 8 -31.00 -3.79 -24.14
CA HIS A 8 -30.09 -4.53 -25.03
C HIS A 8 -30.72 -4.96 -26.37
N HIS A 9 -32.05 -4.93 -26.52
CA HIS A 9 -32.71 -5.25 -27.79
C HIS A 9 -32.65 -4.12 -28.83
N HIS A 10 -32.27 -2.90 -28.44
CA HIS A 10 -32.12 -1.76 -29.37
C HIS A 10 -30.72 -1.66 -30.01
N PHE A 11 -29.82 -2.60 -29.72
CA PHE A 11 -28.48 -2.63 -30.30
C PHE A 11 -28.40 -3.30 -31.68
N SER A 12 -29.53 -3.76 -32.21
CA SER A 12 -29.62 -4.41 -33.53
C SER A 12 -30.62 -3.64 -34.40
N ASP A 13 -30.40 -2.34 -34.55
CA ASP A 13 -31.15 -1.51 -35.48
C ASP A 13 -30.45 -1.50 -36.86
N PRO A 14 -31.07 -2.08 -37.91
CA PRO A 14 -30.50 -2.12 -39.25
C PRO A 14 -30.30 -0.73 -39.88
N GLU A 15 -31.03 0.29 -39.43
CA GLU A 15 -30.80 1.68 -39.88
C GLU A 15 -29.55 2.30 -39.24
N TRP A 16 -29.07 1.74 -38.12
CA TRP A 16 -27.88 2.21 -37.39
C TRP A 16 -26.60 1.45 -37.74
N ASP A 17 -26.69 0.13 -38.00
CA ASP A 17 -25.50 -0.72 -38.21
C ASP A 17 -25.09 -0.88 -39.68
N GLY A 18 -25.92 -0.42 -40.63
CA GLY A 18 -25.62 -0.41 -42.07
C GLY A 18 -25.38 -1.81 -42.67
N GLU A 19 -25.35 -1.91 -44.01
CA GLU A 19 -24.97 -3.16 -44.66
C GLU A 19 -23.44 -3.34 -44.62
N PRO A 20 -22.92 -4.56 -44.35
CA PRO A 20 -21.49 -4.84 -44.37
C PRO A 20 -20.87 -4.49 -45.73
N ILE A 21 -19.86 -3.61 -45.74
CA ILE A 21 -19.15 -3.24 -46.96
C ILE A 21 -18.34 -4.43 -47.45
N GLU A 22 -18.53 -4.84 -48.71
CA GLU A 22 -17.74 -5.90 -49.32
C GLU A 22 -16.26 -5.50 -49.43
N PRO A 23 -15.33 -6.40 -49.09
CA PRO A 23 -13.90 -6.11 -49.20
C PRO A 23 -13.48 -5.99 -50.67
N GLU A 24 -12.70 -4.97 -50.99
CA GLU A 24 -12.17 -4.78 -52.35
C GLU A 24 -11.33 -5.97 -52.83
N PRO A 25 -11.44 -6.36 -54.11
CA PRO A 25 -10.72 -7.49 -54.66
C PRO A 25 -9.21 -7.21 -54.69
N LYS A 26 -8.43 -8.08 -54.03
CA LYS A 26 -6.96 -8.06 -54.07
C LYS A 26 -6.45 -8.26 -55.50
N ALA A 27 -5.73 -7.28 -56.01
CA ALA A 27 -4.95 -7.43 -57.24
C ALA A 27 -3.84 -8.48 -57.06
N GLU A 28 -3.73 -9.41 -58.01
CA GLU A 28 -2.68 -10.42 -58.07
C GLU A 28 -1.30 -9.75 -58.24
N SER A 29 -0.42 -9.94 -57.26
CA SER A 29 0.97 -9.45 -57.32
C SER A 29 1.90 -10.52 -57.87
N LYS A 30 2.70 -10.14 -58.88
CA LYS A 30 3.75 -10.96 -59.51
C LYS A 30 4.82 -11.39 -58.48
N PRO A 31 5.50 -12.54 -58.68
CA PRO A 31 6.46 -13.05 -57.70
C PRO A 31 7.71 -12.17 -57.62
N VAL A 32 8.02 -11.72 -56.40
CA VAL A 32 9.23 -10.97 -56.03
C VAL A 32 10.27 -11.97 -55.47
N PRO A 33 11.58 -11.82 -55.73
CA PRO A 33 12.61 -12.77 -55.26
C PRO A 33 12.73 -12.79 -53.72
N PRO A 34 13.29 -13.85 -53.12
CA PRO A 34 13.27 -14.04 -51.68
C PRO A 34 14.21 -13.05 -50.98
N THR A 35 13.64 -12.06 -50.31
CA THR A 35 14.32 -11.23 -49.32
C THR A 35 14.36 -11.99 -47.98
N PRO A 36 15.47 -11.96 -47.20
CA PRO A 36 15.53 -12.64 -45.91
C PRO A 36 14.49 -12.08 -44.94
N LEU A 37 13.70 -12.96 -44.33
CA LEU A 37 12.67 -12.62 -43.34
C LEU A 37 13.29 -11.87 -42.15
N PRO A 38 12.80 -10.67 -41.77
CA PRO A 38 12.93 -10.21 -40.40
C PRO A 38 11.95 -11.01 -39.55
N VAL A 39 12.44 -11.50 -38.42
CA VAL A 39 11.68 -12.25 -37.44
C VAL A 39 10.67 -11.28 -36.80
N ASP A 40 9.39 -11.38 -37.17
CA ASP A 40 8.30 -10.70 -36.46
C ASP A 40 8.10 -11.36 -35.09
N GLY A 41 8.86 -10.91 -34.11
CA GLY A 41 8.37 -10.89 -32.74
C GLY A 41 7.45 -9.68 -32.62
N VAL A 42 6.16 -9.91 -32.43
CA VAL A 42 5.23 -8.89 -31.95
C VAL A 42 5.76 -8.42 -30.59
N ARG A 43 6.57 -7.37 -30.62
CA ARG A 43 6.95 -6.62 -29.43
C ARG A 43 5.76 -5.71 -29.18
N GLU A 44 4.93 -6.06 -28.20
CA GLU A 44 4.08 -5.06 -27.54
C GLU A 44 4.99 -3.86 -27.26
N GLU A 45 4.64 -2.70 -27.80
CA GLU A 45 5.35 -1.48 -27.43
C GLU A 45 5.32 -1.41 -25.90
N PRO A 46 6.48 -1.27 -25.23
CA PRO A 46 6.45 -1.10 -23.79
C PRO A 46 5.63 0.14 -23.54
N ASP A 47 4.52 0.01 -22.80
CA ASP A 47 3.67 1.11 -22.34
C ASP A 47 4.58 2.32 -22.10
N GLU A 48 4.37 3.39 -22.88
CA GLU A 48 5.19 4.57 -22.79
C GLU A 48 5.08 5.06 -21.35
N TYR A 49 6.10 4.78 -20.53
CA TYR A 49 6.11 5.16 -19.12
C TYR A 49 6.08 6.68 -19.09
N VAL A 50 4.88 7.26 -18.97
CA VAL A 50 4.68 8.69 -18.77
C VAL A 50 5.47 9.03 -17.51
N ARG A 51 6.65 9.63 -17.70
CA ARG A 51 7.52 10.01 -16.57
C ARG A 51 6.71 10.91 -15.66
N LYS A 52 6.31 10.37 -14.51
CA LYS A 52 5.59 11.10 -13.49
C LYS A 52 6.43 12.31 -13.11
N LYS A 53 5.99 13.51 -13.48
CA LYS A 53 6.68 14.76 -13.11
C LYS A 53 6.70 14.82 -11.58
N ARG A 54 7.84 15.14 -10.97
CA ARG A 54 7.96 15.26 -9.50
C ARG A 54 8.10 16.74 -9.14
N VAL A 55 7.43 17.17 -8.08
CA VAL A 55 7.52 18.53 -7.52
C VAL A 55 8.08 18.46 -6.11
N LYS A 56 8.90 19.44 -5.74
CA LYS A 56 9.34 19.63 -4.36
C LYS A 56 8.43 20.65 -3.68
N VAL A 57 7.72 20.23 -2.65
CA VAL A 57 6.88 21.09 -1.81
C VAL A 57 7.67 21.44 -0.54
N LYS A 58 7.86 22.72 -0.26
CA LYS A 58 8.54 23.18 0.97
C LYS A 58 7.49 23.42 2.05
N LEU A 59 7.59 22.70 3.16
CA LEU A 59 6.69 22.84 4.30
C LEU A 59 7.16 23.94 5.27
N ALA A 60 6.32 24.24 6.26
CA ALA A 60 6.60 25.25 7.28
C ALA A 60 7.83 24.93 8.15
N ASP A 61 8.28 23.66 8.19
CA ASP A 61 9.56 23.26 8.80
C ASP A 61 10.79 23.67 7.96
N GLY A 62 10.59 24.27 6.79
CA GLY A 62 11.63 24.68 5.86
C GLY A 62 12.21 23.54 5.03
N LYS A 63 11.78 22.29 5.25
CA LYS A 63 12.26 21.11 4.53
C LYS A 63 11.35 20.81 3.34
N ALA A 64 11.93 20.28 2.27
CA ALA A 64 11.20 19.88 1.09
C ALA A 64 10.70 18.43 1.19
N ARG A 65 9.45 18.18 0.76
CA ARG A 65 8.91 16.85 0.45
C ARG A 65 8.83 16.70 -1.06
N THR A 66 9.18 15.53 -1.57
CA THR A 66 9.05 15.25 -3.01
C THR A 66 7.74 14.54 -3.23
N ILE A 67 6.89 15.11 -4.06
CA ILE A 67 5.60 14.54 -4.44
C ILE A 67 5.51 14.34 -5.94
N GLN A 68 4.76 13.34 -6.38
CA GLN A 68 4.37 13.16 -7.77
C GLN A 68 3.39 14.28 -8.13
N HIS A 69 3.69 15.01 -9.20
CA HIS A 69 2.79 15.97 -9.84
C HIS A 69 1.75 15.20 -10.62
N MET A 70 0.78 14.62 -9.92
CA MET A 70 -0.41 14.05 -10.52
C MET A 70 -1.50 15.12 -10.55
N MET A 71 -2.05 15.38 -11.73
CA MET A 71 -3.22 16.26 -11.91
C MET A 71 -4.55 15.57 -11.54
N VAL A 72 -4.48 14.34 -11.03
CA VAL A 72 -5.66 13.53 -10.75
C VAL A 72 -5.46 12.86 -9.40
N THR A 73 -5.98 13.50 -8.34
CA THR A 73 -6.65 12.80 -7.23
C THR A 73 -7.42 13.77 -6.33
N THR A 74 -8.74 13.65 -6.51
CA THR A 74 -9.95 13.89 -5.71
C THR A 74 -9.80 13.92 -4.18
N PHE A 75 -8.84 14.64 -3.61
CA PHE A 75 -8.96 14.99 -2.20
C PHE A 75 -10.07 16.02 -2.02
N TRP A 76 -10.82 15.89 -0.94
CA TRP A 76 -11.86 16.84 -0.59
C TRP A 76 -11.57 17.43 0.78
N HIS A 77 -11.75 18.74 0.90
CA HIS A 77 -11.89 19.38 2.18
C HIS A 77 -13.10 18.81 2.94
N PRO A 78 -13.14 18.91 4.29
CA PRO A 78 -14.33 18.57 5.06
C PRO A 78 -15.60 19.34 4.65
N ASP A 79 -15.44 20.48 3.96
CA ASP A 79 -16.54 21.27 3.41
C ASP A 79 -17.03 20.78 2.03
N GLY A 80 -16.43 19.73 1.47
CA GLY A 80 -16.80 19.14 0.18
C GLY A 80 -16.16 19.81 -1.04
N THR A 81 -15.21 20.73 -0.86
CA THR A 81 -14.46 21.34 -1.98
C THR A 81 -13.22 20.51 -2.35
N PRO A 82 -12.82 20.45 -3.64
CA PRO A 82 -11.65 19.68 -4.03
C PRO A 82 -10.37 20.37 -3.55
N MET A 83 -9.37 19.59 -3.14
CA MET A 83 -8.04 20.09 -2.77
C MET A 83 -6.94 19.39 -3.56
N SER A 84 -5.82 20.09 -3.74
CA SER A 84 -4.62 19.53 -4.35
C SER A 84 -3.82 18.64 -3.39
N ALA A 85 -2.98 17.78 -3.95
CA ALA A 85 -2.00 16.98 -3.20
C ALA A 85 -1.11 17.83 -2.27
N GLN A 86 -0.70 19.01 -2.72
CA GLN A 86 0.10 19.94 -1.92
C GLN A 86 -0.69 20.45 -0.71
N GLN A 87 -1.94 20.92 -0.92
CA GLN A 87 -2.78 21.40 0.17
C GLN A 87 -3.09 20.30 1.18
N PHE A 88 -3.37 19.09 0.71
CA PHE A 88 -3.58 17.94 1.60
C PHE A 88 -2.34 17.64 2.44
N LEU A 89 -1.14 17.66 1.83
CA LEU A 89 0.12 17.46 2.52
C LEU A 89 0.40 18.55 3.57
N GLU A 90 0.14 19.82 3.25
CA GLU A 90 0.25 20.95 4.18
C GLU A 90 -0.74 20.82 5.35
N MET A 91 -1.99 20.43 5.07
CA MET A 91 -3.01 20.19 6.10
C MET A 91 -2.65 19.03 7.02
N LEU A 92 -2.23 17.89 6.45
CA LEU A 92 -1.77 16.75 7.24
C LEU A 92 -0.61 17.18 8.13
N PHE A 93 0.43 17.79 7.56
CA PHE A 93 1.59 18.28 8.32
C PHE A 93 1.19 19.21 9.47
N GLY A 94 0.28 20.15 9.23
CA GLY A 94 -0.20 21.08 10.25
C GLY A 94 -0.98 20.41 11.39
N LYS A 95 -1.57 19.22 11.15
CA LYS A 95 -2.34 18.46 12.14
C LYS A 95 -1.54 17.42 12.92
N LEU A 96 -0.43 16.92 12.38
CA LEU A 96 0.43 15.92 13.06
C LEU A 96 0.88 16.33 14.47
N PRO A 97 1.20 17.61 14.78
CA PRO A 97 1.57 18.03 16.14
C PRO A 97 0.48 17.81 17.20
N GLU A 98 -0.79 17.66 16.81
CA GLU A 98 -1.88 17.31 17.75
C GLU A 98 -1.78 15.85 18.24
N PHE A 99 -1.06 14.98 17.53
CA PHE A 99 -1.00 13.54 17.78
C PHE A 99 0.31 13.08 18.42
N PHE A 100 1.44 13.67 18.02
CA PHE A 100 2.76 13.34 18.53
C PHE A 100 3.72 14.51 18.35
N LYS A 101 4.66 14.67 19.28
CA LYS A 101 5.60 15.81 19.35
C LYS A 101 6.86 15.58 18.54
N ASN A 102 7.32 14.33 18.47
CA ASN A 102 8.55 13.96 17.80
C ASN A 102 8.47 12.53 17.25
N GLU A 103 9.47 12.16 16.45
CA GLU A 103 9.55 10.85 15.82
C GLU A 103 9.60 9.69 16.83
N ALA A 104 10.25 9.89 17.98
CA ALA A 104 10.32 8.86 19.02
C ALA A 104 8.94 8.60 19.65
N GLU A 105 8.12 9.62 19.83
CA GLU A 105 6.74 9.49 20.30
C GLU A 105 5.85 8.81 19.25
N LEU A 106 5.96 9.21 17.97
CA LEU A 106 5.28 8.51 16.87
C LEU A 106 5.64 7.00 16.89
N ARG A 107 6.93 6.69 16.99
CA ARG A 107 7.44 5.32 17.04
C ARG A 107 6.91 4.55 18.25
N ALA A 108 6.87 5.17 19.43
CA ALA A 108 6.33 4.56 20.64
C ALA A 108 4.83 4.24 20.51
N LEU A 109 4.04 5.18 19.99
CA LEU A 109 2.61 4.99 19.73
C LEU A 109 2.36 3.92 18.67
N TRP A 110 3.16 3.90 17.60
CA TRP A 110 2.98 3.00 16.46
C TRP A 110 3.42 1.55 16.73
N SER A 111 4.39 1.38 17.63
CA SER A 111 4.98 0.06 17.96
C SER A 111 4.03 -0.88 18.70
N SER A 112 2.97 -0.35 19.30
CA SER A 112 1.96 -1.11 20.04
C SER A 112 0.63 -1.11 19.27
N PRO A 113 -0.02 -2.27 19.06
CA PRO A 113 -1.25 -2.38 18.30
C PRO A 113 -2.36 -1.45 18.81
N ASP A 114 -2.58 -1.41 20.12
CA ASP A 114 -3.69 -0.66 20.72
C ASP A 114 -3.52 0.85 20.56
N THR A 115 -2.30 1.35 20.75
CA THR A 115 -1.98 2.76 20.60
C THR A 115 -1.94 3.18 19.14
N ARG A 116 -1.50 2.29 18.25
CA ARG A 116 -1.57 2.51 16.79
C ARG A 116 -3.01 2.62 16.32
N THR A 117 -3.90 1.73 16.76
CA THR A 117 -5.32 1.79 16.42
C THR A 117 -5.95 3.11 16.86
N LYS A 118 -5.66 3.58 18.09
CA LYS A 118 -6.13 4.88 18.58
C LYS A 118 -5.60 6.05 17.76
N LEU A 119 -4.34 6.01 17.36
CA LEU A 119 -3.73 7.04 16.51
C LEU A 119 -4.39 7.08 15.13
N LEU A 120 -4.59 5.92 14.50
CA LEU A 120 -5.27 5.81 13.21
C LEU A 120 -6.73 6.29 13.28
N GLN A 121 -7.45 5.95 14.35
CA GLN A 121 -8.79 6.45 14.58
C GLN A 121 -8.81 7.98 14.71
N GLY A 122 -7.92 8.55 15.52
CA GLY A 122 -7.82 10.00 15.68
C GLY A 122 -7.47 10.73 14.38
N LEU A 123 -6.60 10.14 13.55
CA LEU A 123 -6.30 10.65 12.21
C LEU A 123 -7.56 10.62 11.31
N ALA A 124 -8.30 9.52 11.32
CA ALA A 124 -9.54 9.39 10.54
C ALA A 124 -10.60 10.42 10.98
N GLU A 125 -10.75 10.68 12.28
CA GLU A 125 -11.66 11.71 12.81
C GLU A 125 -11.29 13.13 12.35
N LYS A 126 -10.03 13.37 11.98
CA LYS A 126 -9.56 14.65 11.40
C LYS A 126 -9.63 14.67 9.87
N GLY A 127 -10.18 13.64 9.23
CA GLY A 127 -10.29 13.53 7.78
C GLY A 127 -9.09 12.86 7.10
N PHE A 128 -8.19 12.23 7.86
CA PHE A 128 -7.05 11.47 7.35
C PHE A 128 -7.29 9.97 7.49
N GLY A 129 -8.37 9.49 6.88
CA GLY A 129 -8.77 8.07 6.89
C GLY A 129 -7.90 7.20 5.99
N ALA A 130 -8.22 5.90 5.94
CA ALA A 130 -7.45 4.91 5.17
C ALA A 130 -7.33 5.28 3.68
N GLU A 131 -8.41 5.76 3.06
CA GLU A 131 -8.40 6.16 1.65
C GLU A 131 -7.49 7.36 1.40
N GLN A 132 -7.53 8.38 2.27
CA GLN A 132 -6.72 9.58 2.14
C GLN A 132 -5.23 9.27 2.40
N MET A 133 -4.94 8.38 3.35
CA MET A 133 -3.58 7.92 3.62
C MET A 133 -3.02 7.05 2.49
N ALA A 134 -3.84 6.21 1.87
CA ALA A 134 -3.45 5.43 0.68
C ALA A 134 -3.15 6.35 -0.51
N GLU A 135 -3.89 7.45 -0.67
CA GLU A 135 -3.59 8.44 -1.70
C GLU A 135 -2.29 9.19 -1.41
N MET A 136 -2.05 9.55 -0.14
CA MET A 136 -0.76 10.12 0.27
C MET A 136 0.40 9.19 -0.09
N GLN A 137 0.27 7.88 0.15
CA GLN A 137 1.29 6.89 -0.23
C GLN A 137 1.63 6.95 -1.71
N ARG A 138 0.62 7.00 -2.59
CA ARG A 138 0.83 7.08 -4.06
C ARG A 138 1.57 8.35 -4.44
N ILE A 139 1.18 9.47 -3.86
CA ILE A 139 1.75 10.79 -4.16
C ILE A 139 3.21 10.88 -3.74
N ILE A 140 3.62 10.23 -2.66
CA ILE A 140 5.01 10.21 -2.21
C ILE A 140 5.81 8.99 -2.69
N ASP A 141 5.25 8.16 -3.59
CA ASP A 141 5.91 6.95 -4.13
C ASP A 141 6.23 5.90 -3.03
N ALA A 142 5.29 5.70 -2.10
CA ALA A 142 5.44 4.90 -0.89
C ALA A 142 4.29 3.89 -0.66
N GLU A 143 3.65 3.40 -1.73
CA GLU A 143 2.59 2.38 -1.66
C GLU A 143 3.05 1.09 -0.98
N ASN A 144 4.33 0.77 -1.13
CA ASN A 144 4.97 -0.39 -0.50
C ASN A 144 5.52 -0.09 0.90
N SER A 145 5.34 1.12 1.43
CA SER A 145 5.78 1.50 2.78
C SER A 145 4.68 1.33 3.82
N ASP A 146 5.04 1.34 5.11
CA ASP A 146 4.06 1.40 6.20
C ASP A 146 3.49 2.83 6.32
N LEU A 147 2.27 2.99 6.84
CA LEU A 147 1.75 4.31 7.16
C LEU A 147 2.60 5.05 8.21
N PHE A 148 3.32 4.34 9.07
CA PHE A 148 4.37 4.92 9.91
C PHE A 148 5.37 5.73 9.09
N ASP A 149 5.86 5.16 7.99
CA ASP A 149 6.87 5.78 7.13
C ASP A 149 6.32 7.01 6.42
N VAL A 150 5.04 6.97 6.02
CA VAL A 150 4.33 8.10 5.44
C VAL A 150 4.25 9.25 6.44
N LEU A 151 3.79 8.96 7.67
CA LEU A 151 3.67 9.97 8.73
C LEU A 151 5.04 10.54 9.11
N ALA A 152 6.06 9.69 9.22
CA ALA A 152 7.44 10.09 9.51
C ALA A 152 8.04 10.93 8.37
N HIS A 153 7.74 10.58 7.11
CA HIS A 153 8.13 11.37 5.96
C HIS A 153 7.49 12.75 6.01
N VAL A 154 6.17 12.83 6.16
CA VAL A 154 5.44 14.10 6.21
C VAL A 154 5.92 14.95 7.38
N ALA A 155 5.99 14.43 8.60
CA ALA A 155 6.37 15.19 9.79
C ALA A 155 7.85 15.59 9.82
N TYR A 156 8.77 14.72 9.38
CA TYR A 156 10.21 14.87 9.70
C TYR A 156 11.15 14.81 8.49
N ALA A 157 10.61 14.62 7.28
CA ALA A 157 11.35 14.44 6.04
C ALA A 157 12.23 13.17 6.02
N LEU A 158 11.83 12.13 6.77
CA LEU A 158 12.54 10.85 6.76
C LEU A 158 12.24 10.09 5.46
N ALA A 159 13.22 9.34 4.95
CA ALA A 159 13.02 8.50 3.78
C ALA A 159 12.10 7.32 4.15
N PRO A 160 11.01 7.07 3.40
CA PRO A 160 10.13 5.93 3.66
C PRO A 160 10.87 4.61 3.51
N LEU A 161 10.60 3.67 4.42
CA LEU A 161 11.07 2.29 4.34
C LEU A 161 9.97 1.38 3.79
N THR A 162 10.32 0.42 2.92
CA THR A 162 9.32 -0.55 2.45
C THR A 162 8.94 -1.54 3.55
N ARG A 163 7.74 -2.11 3.44
CA ARG A 163 7.26 -3.14 4.37
C ARG A 163 8.16 -4.37 4.33
N GLU A 164 8.67 -4.73 3.15
CA GLU A 164 9.62 -5.82 2.95
C GLU A 164 10.91 -5.57 3.73
N GLU A 165 11.54 -4.40 3.54
CA GLU A 165 12.76 -4.03 4.25
C GLU A 165 12.54 -3.99 5.76
N ARG A 166 11.38 -3.47 6.19
CA ARG A 166 10.98 -3.44 7.60
C ARG A 166 10.86 -4.84 8.18
N ALA A 167 10.17 -5.74 7.47
CA ALA A 167 9.99 -7.12 7.91
C ALA A 167 11.31 -7.87 7.98
N VAL A 168 12.19 -7.72 6.99
CA VAL A 168 13.53 -8.34 6.99
C VAL A 168 14.35 -7.90 8.20
N ARG A 169 14.32 -6.60 8.55
CA ARG A 169 15.01 -6.09 9.74
C ARG A 169 14.44 -6.68 11.03
N ALA A 170 13.11 -6.74 11.16
CA ALA A 170 12.47 -7.30 12.34
C ALA A 170 12.77 -8.79 12.53
N LYS A 171 12.95 -9.56 11.44
CA LYS A 171 13.28 -10.99 11.52
C LYS A 171 14.58 -11.26 12.26
N LEU A 172 15.57 -10.37 12.18
CA LEU A 172 16.83 -10.53 12.90
C LEU A 172 16.59 -10.54 14.41
N GLU A 173 15.85 -9.57 14.93
CA GLU A 173 15.45 -9.48 16.34
C GLU A 173 14.47 -10.60 16.74
N ILE A 174 13.57 -11.01 15.85
CA ILE A 174 12.64 -12.10 16.13
C ILE A 174 13.39 -13.43 16.31
N SER A 175 14.47 -13.65 15.54
CA SER A 175 15.26 -14.87 15.61
C SER A 175 15.98 -15.06 16.95
N THR A 176 16.27 -13.96 17.67
CA THR A 176 16.96 -13.97 18.96
C THR A 176 16.00 -14.10 20.15
N HIS A 177 14.77 -13.60 20.03
CA HIS A 177 13.84 -13.47 21.14
C HIS A 177 12.72 -14.52 21.21
N PHE A 178 12.47 -15.26 20.12
CA PHE A 178 11.35 -16.20 20.04
C PHE A 178 11.81 -17.61 19.73
N ASN A 179 11.03 -18.63 20.12
CA ASN A 179 11.36 -20.02 19.80
C ASN A 179 11.02 -20.35 18.33
N ARG A 180 11.50 -21.48 17.80
CA ARG A 180 11.33 -21.85 16.37
C ARG A 180 9.87 -21.87 15.90
N LYS A 181 8.93 -22.35 16.72
CA LYS A 181 7.50 -22.41 16.36
C LYS A 181 6.88 -21.01 16.33
N GLN A 182 7.22 -20.18 17.30
CA GLN A 182 6.82 -18.77 17.35
C GLN A 182 7.41 -17.99 16.17
N GLN A 183 8.69 -18.19 15.83
CA GLN A 183 9.34 -17.56 14.67
C GLN A 183 8.58 -17.92 13.38
N ALA A 184 8.24 -19.19 13.16
CA ALA A 184 7.49 -19.61 11.97
C ALA A 184 6.09 -18.95 11.88
N PHE A 185 5.41 -18.77 13.01
CA PHE A 185 4.15 -18.03 13.04
C PHE A 185 4.36 -16.54 12.77
N LEU A 186 5.36 -15.91 13.39
CA LEU A 186 5.66 -14.49 13.18
C LEU A 186 6.14 -14.20 11.75
N ASP A 187 6.89 -15.12 11.13
CA ASP A 187 7.27 -15.05 9.72
C ASP A 187 6.05 -15.06 8.80
N PHE A 188 5.05 -15.87 9.12
CA PHE A 188 3.78 -15.89 8.41
C PHE A 188 3.02 -14.56 8.59
N VAL A 189 2.95 -14.02 9.81
CA VAL A 189 2.32 -12.72 10.07
C VAL A 189 3.04 -11.60 9.29
N LEU A 190 4.37 -11.59 9.30
CA LEU A 190 5.18 -10.64 8.53
C LEU A 190 4.92 -10.74 7.02
N ALA A 191 4.72 -11.95 6.49
CA ALA A 191 4.37 -12.12 5.08
C ALA A 191 3.00 -11.52 4.74
N GLN A 192 2.00 -11.67 5.62
CA GLN A 192 0.70 -11.00 5.44
C GLN A 192 0.82 -9.48 5.56
N TYR A 193 1.57 -8.98 6.53
CA TYR A 193 1.86 -7.55 6.69
C TYR A 193 2.52 -6.94 5.44
N VAL A 194 3.52 -7.62 4.88
CA VAL A 194 4.19 -7.17 3.65
C VAL A 194 3.20 -7.08 2.50
N LYS A 195 2.40 -8.14 2.30
CA LYS A 195 1.45 -8.27 1.19
C LYS A 195 0.26 -7.32 1.29
N VAL A 196 -0.34 -7.21 2.47
CA VAL A 196 -1.64 -6.54 2.69
C VAL A 196 -1.46 -5.17 3.33
N GLY A 197 -0.64 -5.07 4.36
CA GLY A 197 -0.34 -3.81 5.04
C GLY A 197 -0.42 -3.89 6.57
N VAL A 198 -0.30 -2.73 7.20
CA VAL A 198 -0.23 -2.56 8.67
C VAL A 198 -1.49 -3.06 9.41
N GLU A 199 -2.62 -3.15 8.71
CA GLU A 199 -3.90 -3.62 9.24
C GLU A 199 -3.79 -5.05 9.77
N GLU A 200 -2.99 -5.91 9.13
CA GLU A 200 -2.77 -7.31 9.54
C GLU A 200 -2.08 -7.44 10.90
N LEU A 201 -1.50 -6.35 11.41
CA LEU A 201 -0.85 -6.31 12.70
C LEU A 201 -1.81 -5.89 13.84
N ALA A 202 -3.09 -5.62 13.56
CA ALA A 202 -4.07 -5.26 14.58
C ALA A 202 -4.44 -6.47 15.47
N GLN A 203 -4.80 -6.19 16.73
CA GLN A 203 -5.04 -7.25 17.74
C GLN A 203 -6.20 -8.18 17.36
N ASP A 204 -7.22 -7.65 16.70
CA ASP A 204 -8.38 -8.39 16.18
C ASP A 204 -8.04 -9.33 15.02
N LYS A 205 -6.91 -9.10 14.32
CA LYS A 205 -6.40 -9.99 13.25
C LYS A 205 -5.75 -11.25 13.77
N LEU A 206 -5.38 -11.33 15.05
CA LEU A 206 -4.73 -12.51 15.61
C LEU A 206 -5.53 -13.79 15.39
N SER A 207 -6.83 -13.78 15.69
CA SER A 207 -7.70 -14.96 15.55
C SER A 207 -7.82 -15.41 14.08
N PRO A 208 -8.15 -14.53 13.11
CA PRO A 208 -8.10 -14.85 11.68
C PRO A 208 -6.74 -15.40 11.21
N LEU A 209 -5.63 -14.81 11.65
CA LEU A 209 -4.28 -15.23 11.25
C LEU A 209 -3.92 -16.61 11.80
N LEU A 210 -4.29 -16.94 13.04
CA LEU A 210 -4.13 -18.28 13.60
C LEU A 210 -4.94 -19.31 12.80
N LYS A 211 -6.20 -18.99 12.50
CA LYS A 211 -7.05 -19.88 11.67
C LYS A 211 -6.45 -20.09 10.28
N LEU A 212 -5.90 -19.04 9.67
CA LEU A 212 -5.28 -19.12 8.35
C LEU A 212 -3.99 -19.97 8.38
N LYS A 213 -3.12 -19.77 9.38
CA LYS A 213 -1.84 -20.50 9.50
C LYS A 213 -1.99 -21.97 9.89
N TYR A 214 -3.03 -22.29 10.67
CA TYR A 214 -3.28 -23.61 11.23
C TYR A 214 -4.52 -24.29 10.62
N HIS A 215 -5.01 -23.82 9.47
CA HIS A 215 -6.15 -24.43 8.76
C HIS A 215 -7.39 -24.66 9.65
N ASN A 216 -7.75 -23.66 10.46
CA ASN A 216 -8.81 -23.68 11.49
C ASN A 216 -8.56 -24.59 12.71
N ALA A 217 -7.42 -25.28 12.80
CA ALA A 217 -7.05 -26.10 13.96
C ALA A 217 -6.41 -25.25 15.07
N ILE A 218 -7.24 -24.54 15.85
CA ILE A 218 -6.76 -23.68 16.96
C ILE A 218 -6.06 -24.50 18.05
N ALA A 219 -6.42 -25.77 18.24
CA ALA A 219 -5.75 -26.65 19.20
C ALA A 219 -4.25 -26.81 18.87
N ASP A 220 -3.91 -26.95 17.59
CA ASP A 220 -2.53 -27.08 17.12
C ASP A 220 -1.76 -25.76 17.34
N ALA A 221 -2.42 -24.63 17.12
CA ALA A 221 -1.85 -23.32 17.41
C ALA A 221 -1.49 -23.17 18.90
N VAL A 222 -2.36 -23.59 19.80
CA VAL A 222 -2.11 -23.56 21.26
C VAL A 222 -0.99 -24.53 21.64
N ALA A 223 -0.96 -25.73 21.05
CA ALA A 223 0.12 -26.70 21.29
C ALA A 223 1.50 -26.19 20.81
N ASP A 224 1.53 -25.43 19.72
CA ASP A 224 2.76 -24.92 19.13
C ASP A 224 3.26 -23.61 19.74
N LEU A 225 2.35 -22.69 20.04
CA LEU A 225 2.67 -21.31 20.37
C LEU A 225 2.53 -20.99 21.87
N GLY A 226 1.83 -21.84 22.62
CA GLY A 226 1.56 -21.66 24.05
C GLY A 226 0.12 -21.29 24.34
N LYS A 227 -0.15 -20.84 25.57
CA LYS A 227 -1.51 -20.48 26.00
C LYS A 227 -2.01 -19.25 25.23
N PRO A 228 -3.33 -19.06 25.05
CA PRO A 228 -3.89 -17.92 24.31
C PRO A 228 -3.34 -16.56 24.75
N GLU A 229 -3.12 -16.34 26.05
CA GLU A 229 -2.57 -15.10 26.58
C GLU A 229 -1.10 -14.89 26.18
N GLU A 230 -0.33 -15.98 26.09
CA GLU A 230 1.06 -15.96 25.64
C GLU A 230 1.13 -15.68 24.13
N ILE A 231 0.24 -16.30 23.34
CA ILE A 231 0.15 -16.03 21.90
C ILE A 231 -0.16 -14.54 21.65
N GLY A 232 -1.11 -13.97 22.40
CA GLY A 232 -1.42 -12.55 22.34
C GLY A 232 -0.20 -11.67 22.66
N LYS A 233 0.56 -12.02 23.70
CA LYS A 233 1.81 -11.31 24.06
C LYS A 233 2.90 -11.45 23.01
N VAL A 234 3.05 -12.62 22.40
CA VAL A 234 3.99 -12.85 21.29
C VAL A 234 3.60 -11.97 20.10
N PHE A 235 2.33 -12.01 19.71
CA PHE A 235 1.80 -11.24 18.57
C PHE A 235 1.88 -9.72 18.76
N ALA A 236 1.59 -9.21 19.95
CA ALA A 236 1.74 -7.78 20.22
C ALA A 236 3.22 -7.40 20.43
N GLY A 237 3.96 -8.23 21.16
CA GLY A 237 5.31 -7.94 21.64
C GLY A 237 6.38 -7.93 20.56
N PHE A 238 6.22 -8.69 19.47
CA PHE A 238 7.20 -8.67 18.37
C PHE A 238 7.15 -7.36 17.57
N GLN A 239 5.99 -6.68 17.52
CA GLN A 239 5.78 -5.56 16.61
C GLN A 239 6.69 -4.37 16.90
N LYS A 240 7.14 -4.19 18.15
CA LYS A 240 8.15 -3.18 18.48
C LYS A 240 9.42 -3.33 17.63
N TYR A 241 9.81 -4.55 17.25
CA TYR A 241 11.01 -4.82 16.45
C TYR A 241 10.86 -4.33 15.00
N LEU A 242 9.64 -4.15 14.50
CA LEU A 242 9.40 -3.50 13.20
C LEU A 242 9.85 -2.05 13.21
N TYR A 243 9.81 -1.38 14.36
CA TYR A 243 10.04 0.05 14.48
C TYR A 243 11.16 0.36 15.47
N GLN A 244 12.12 -0.51 15.72
CA GLN A 244 13.31 -0.14 16.48
C GLN A 244 14.28 0.68 15.60
N PRO A 245 14.93 1.72 16.16
CA PRO A 245 15.96 2.43 15.43
C PRO A 245 17.12 1.48 15.19
N GLN A 246 17.73 1.54 14.01
CA GLN A 246 18.98 0.84 13.81
C GLN A 246 19.99 1.42 14.78
N ILE A 247 20.64 0.56 15.58
CA ILE A 247 21.91 0.92 16.18
C ILE A 247 22.85 1.08 14.98
N GLN A 248 22.98 2.31 14.46
CA GLN A 248 24.10 2.63 13.60
C GLN A 248 25.33 2.31 14.44
N ALA A 249 26.10 1.30 14.03
CA ALA A 249 27.47 1.20 14.44
C ALA A 249 28.09 2.55 14.10
N ARG A 250 28.40 3.35 15.13
CA ARG A 250 29.15 4.58 14.93
C ARG A 250 30.44 4.19 14.21
N PRO A 251 30.85 4.92 13.16
CA PRO A 251 32.14 4.71 12.54
C PRO A 251 33.27 4.85 13.56
#